data_AF-A0A534SD48-F1
#
_entry.id   AF-A0A534SD48-F1
#
_cell.length_a   1.000
_cell.length_b   1.000
_cell.length_c   1.000
_cell.angle_alpha   90.00
_cell.angle_beta   90.00
_cell.angle_gamma   90.00
#
_symmetry.space_group_name_H-M   'P 1'
#
loop_
_entity.id
_entity.type
_entity.pdbx_description
1 polymer ?
#
loop_
_entity_poly.entity_id
_entity_poly.type
_entity_poly.pdbx_seq_one_letter_code
_entity_poly.pdbx_strand_id
1 'polypeptide(L)'
;MEGVVWGFEVAANDLSATANEAAKQKLRWERVADYPASSPIKESLFVLDPDGNTVELCIRKQPADIAPQQGTTPLRRISHVRVEVTDLDLARSWYGKTFGMVEADQVPAEDQLTLTVPKSQQLVILRKVAQVAERSMQCFKGPHIDLRSSEKCYPEILKRFDRKETYWGPEPDLIPWHEPDSNTAYGYDPFGNRIQIGIIAKRPMHFGEVSRFADRANS
;
A
#
# COMPACT_ATOMS: atom_id res chain seq x y z
N MET A 1 13.08 -5.00 8.77
CA MET A 1 11.64 -5.16 8.52
C MET A 1 11.51 -5.88 7.19
N GLU A 2 10.95 -7.09 7.20
CA GLU A 2 10.80 -7.89 5.98
C GLU A 2 9.44 -7.62 5.33
N GLY A 3 9.32 -7.85 4.02
CA GLY A 3 8.10 -7.77 3.26
C GLY A 3 7.50 -6.38 3.08
N VAL A 4 6.25 -6.36 2.61
CA VAL A 4 5.51 -5.13 2.29
C VAL A 4 5.18 -4.35 3.57
N VAL A 5 5.36 -3.02 3.50
CA VAL A 5 5.01 -2.10 4.59
C VAL A 5 4.09 -1.01 4.07
N TRP A 6 2.95 -0.81 4.74
CA TRP A 6 2.02 0.27 4.42
C TRP A 6 2.25 1.43 5.37
N GLY A 7 2.54 2.59 4.78
CA GLY A 7 2.64 3.85 5.47
C GLY A 7 1.30 4.56 5.47
N PHE A 8 0.71 4.75 6.64
CA PHE A 8 -0.51 5.53 6.83
C PHE A 8 -0.15 6.94 7.26
N GLU A 9 -0.76 7.93 6.59
CA GLU A 9 -0.59 9.32 6.95
C GLU A 9 -1.43 9.66 8.19
N VAL A 10 -0.80 10.22 9.23
CA VAL A 10 -1.43 10.62 10.47
C VAL A 10 -1.59 12.14 10.53
N ALA A 11 -2.78 12.59 10.91
CA ALA A 11 -3.09 13.99 11.21
C ALA A 11 -2.71 14.36 12.65
N ALA A 12 -1.40 14.39 12.93
CA ALA A 12 -0.88 14.77 14.24
C ALA A 12 0.32 15.73 14.09
N ASN A 13 0.64 16.43 15.18
CA ASN A 13 1.83 17.28 15.24
C ASN A 13 3.12 16.46 15.41
N ASP A 14 3.02 15.35 16.16
CA ASP A 14 4.06 14.35 16.42
C ASP A 14 3.41 12.98 16.70
N LEU A 15 4.21 11.90 16.71
CA LEU A 15 3.72 10.53 16.93
C LEU A 15 3.90 10.03 18.39
N SER A 16 4.15 10.91 19.35
CA SER A 16 4.44 10.51 20.74
C SER A 16 3.24 9.83 21.41
N ALA A 17 2.02 10.33 21.17
CA ALA A 17 0.81 9.72 21.69
C ALA A 17 0.61 8.29 21.14
N THR A 18 0.86 8.11 19.85
CA THR A 18 0.78 6.81 19.18
C THR A 18 1.88 5.85 19.66
N ALA A 19 3.11 6.33 19.86
CA ALA A 19 4.20 5.53 20.42
C ALA A 19 3.91 5.10 21.86
N ASN A 20 3.34 5.99 22.68
CA ASN A 20 2.91 5.66 24.04
C ASN A 20 1.82 4.58 24.03
N GLU A 21 0.90 4.63 23.08
CA GLU A 21 -0.15 3.61 22.95
C GLU A 21 0.41 2.26 22.50
N ALA A 22 1.31 2.24 21.52
CA ALA A 22 2.04 1.04 21.13
C ALA A 22 2.82 0.43 22.32
N ALA A 23 3.44 1.27 23.14
CA ALA A 23 4.15 0.83 24.34
C ALA A 23 3.22 0.22 25.40
N LYS A 24 2.05 0.83 25.67
CA LYS A 24 1.04 0.25 26.59
C LYS A 24 0.56 -1.12 26.14
N GLN A 25 0.40 -1.29 24.82
CA GLN A 25 0.02 -2.56 24.20
C GLN A 25 1.19 -3.54 24.06
N LYS A 26 2.39 -3.16 24.52
CA LYS A 26 3.62 -3.98 24.47
C LYS A 26 4.02 -4.38 23.04
N LEU A 27 3.67 -3.56 22.06
CA LEU A 27 4.08 -3.74 20.67
C LEU A 27 5.55 -3.33 20.51
N ARG A 28 6.28 -3.98 19.60
CA ARG A 28 7.62 -3.54 19.20
C ARG A 28 7.46 -2.37 18.24
N TRP A 29 8.18 -1.29 18.48
CA TRP A 29 8.12 -0.11 17.63
C TRP A 29 9.48 0.58 17.50
N GLU A 30 9.63 1.33 16.42
CA GLU A 30 10.80 2.17 16.12
C GLU A 30 10.31 3.53 15.60
N ARG A 31 10.93 4.62 16.06
CA ARG A 31 10.53 5.98 15.67
C ARG A 31 11.70 6.69 14.99
N VAL A 32 11.39 7.39 13.90
CA VAL A 32 12.28 8.30 13.20
C VAL A 32 11.63 9.68 13.21
N ALA A 33 12.08 10.56 14.12
CA ALA A 33 11.44 11.86 14.36
C ALA A 33 11.88 12.98 13.40
N ASP A 34 13.08 12.85 12.82
CA ASP A 34 13.75 13.97 12.14
C ASP A 34 14.30 13.55 10.77
N TYR A 35 13.41 13.26 9.84
CA TYR A 35 13.84 13.05 8.47
C TYR A 35 14.44 14.35 7.88
N PRO A 36 15.51 14.27 7.07
CA PRO A 36 16.18 15.42 6.47
C PRO A 36 15.20 16.25 5.65
N ALA A 37 15.47 17.55 5.50
CA ALA A 37 14.58 18.52 4.85
C ALA A 37 14.08 18.09 3.46
N SER A 38 14.88 17.36 2.69
CA SER A 38 14.53 16.80 1.38
C SER A 38 13.50 15.66 1.42
N SER A 39 13.36 14.93 2.53
CA SER A 39 12.41 13.82 2.61
C SER A 39 10.96 14.31 2.54
N PRO A 40 10.05 13.63 1.81
CA PRO A 40 8.64 14.00 1.81
C PRO A 40 7.93 13.63 3.14
N ILE A 41 8.56 12.80 3.97
CA ILE A 41 8.10 12.42 5.31
C ILE A 41 8.81 13.31 6.34
N LYS A 42 8.04 13.78 7.33
CA LYS A 42 8.54 14.51 8.50
C LYS A 42 9.04 13.53 9.55
N GLU A 43 8.19 12.58 9.89
CA GLU A 43 8.37 11.66 11.00
C GLU A 43 7.65 10.34 10.70
N SER A 44 8.23 9.22 11.15
CA SER A 44 7.64 7.88 11.06
C SER A 44 7.71 7.14 12.39
N LEU A 45 6.71 6.31 12.63
CA LEU A 45 6.64 5.32 13.70
C LEU A 45 6.32 3.96 13.04
N PHE A 46 7.28 3.06 13.05
CA PHE A 46 7.12 1.69 12.62
C PHE A 46 6.64 0.87 13.81
N VAL A 47 5.57 0.10 13.62
CA VAL A 47 4.98 -0.77 14.64
C VAL A 47 4.89 -2.18 14.07
N LEU A 48 5.34 -3.17 14.83
CA LEU A 48 5.10 -4.57 14.52
C LEU A 48 3.78 -4.98 15.19
N ASP A 49 2.85 -5.48 14.38
CA ASP A 49 1.62 -6.07 14.90
C ASP A 49 1.87 -7.47 15.50
N PRO A 50 0.89 -8.06 16.21
CA PRO A 50 1.04 -9.39 16.80
C PRO A 50 1.34 -10.51 15.81
N ASP A 51 0.99 -10.34 14.53
CA ASP A 51 1.21 -11.30 13.45
C ASP A 51 2.57 -11.09 12.76
N GLY A 52 3.36 -10.11 13.22
CA GLY A 52 4.69 -9.80 12.68
C GLY A 52 4.65 -8.99 11.38
N ASN A 53 3.53 -8.37 11.03
CA ASN A 53 3.49 -7.37 9.97
C ASN A 53 4.02 -6.05 10.49
N THR A 54 4.70 -5.31 9.62
CA THR A 54 5.12 -3.95 9.96
C THR A 54 4.18 -2.94 9.33
N VAL A 55 3.62 -2.07 10.16
CA VAL A 55 2.85 -0.91 9.76
C VAL A 55 3.68 0.33 10.03
N GLU A 56 3.69 1.27 9.09
CA GLU A 56 4.27 2.58 9.30
C GLU A 56 3.16 3.62 9.51
N LEU A 57 3.29 4.42 10.56
CA LEU A 57 2.48 5.60 10.80
C LEU A 57 3.38 6.80 10.56
N CYS A 58 3.02 7.67 9.62
CA CYS A 58 3.89 8.74 9.18
C CYS A 58 3.19 10.10 9.20
N ILE A 59 3.94 11.15 9.49
CA ILE A 59 3.52 12.53 9.30
C ILE A 59 4.20 13.04 8.03
N ARG A 60 3.40 13.54 7.08
CA ARG A 60 3.90 14.14 5.84
C ARG A 60 4.31 15.59 6.08
N LYS A 61 5.39 16.04 5.43
CA LYS A 61 5.74 17.48 5.44
C LYS A 61 4.74 18.33 4.69
N GLN A 62 4.17 17.75 3.63
CA GLN A 62 3.03 18.28 2.91
C GLN A 62 1.88 17.29 3.08
N PRO A 63 1.03 17.49 4.10
CA PRO A 63 -0.11 16.64 4.34
C PRO A 63 -1.13 16.67 3.19
N ALA A 64 -1.85 15.58 3.02
CA ALA A 64 -2.98 15.56 2.11
C ALA A 64 -4.11 16.46 2.64
N ASP A 65 -4.78 17.16 1.72
CA ASP A 65 -5.98 17.96 2.01
C ASP A 65 -7.23 17.07 2.08
N ILE A 66 -7.20 16.12 3.02
CA ILE A 66 -8.29 15.17 3.31
C ILE A 66 -8.51 15.19 4.81
N ALA A 67 -9.78 15.30 5.22
CA ALA A 67 -10.15 15.22 6.63
C ALA A 67 -9.73 13.85 7.21
N PRO A 68 -9.08 13.82 8.39
CA PRO A 68 -8.73 12.55 9.01
C PRO A 68 -9.97 11.77 9.45
N GLN A 69 -9.83 10.45 9.47
CA GLN A 69 -10.77 9.54 10.09
C GLN A 69 -10.87 9.82 11.60
N GLN A 70 -12.06 9.58 12.17
CA GLN A 70 -12.25 9.67 13.61
C GLN A 70 -11.61 8.46 14.31
N GLY A 71 -10.86 8.70 15.38
CA GLY A 71 -10.21 7.64 16.16
C GLY A 71 -9.02 8.16 16.97
N THR A 72 -8.45 7.28 17.80
CA THR A 72 -7.29 7.59 18.66
C THR A 72 -6.06 8.00 17.86
N THR A 73 -5.84 7.38 16.70
CA THR A 73 -4.84 7.81 15.71
C THR A 73 -5.57 8.32 14.48
N PRO A 74 -5.58 9.65 14.22
CA PRO A 74 -6.40 10.24 13.17
C PRO A 74 -5.74 10.03 11.79
N LEU A 75 -6.05 8.90 11.13
CA LEU A 75 -5.49 8.54 9.82
C LEU A 75 -6.15 9.34 8.69
N ARG A 76 -5.38 9.81 7.71
CA ARG A 76 -5.91 10.48 6.49
C ARG A 76 -6.07 9.51 5.32
N ARG A 77 -5.00 8.76 5.02
CA ARG A 77 -4.90 7.89 3.85
C ARG A 77 -3.72 6.93 3.98
N ILE A 78 -3.62 5.98 3.05
CA ILE A 78 -2.34 5.34 2.74
C ILE A 78 -1.46 6.41 2.08
N SER A 79 -0.38 6.80 2.75
CA SER A 79 0.63 7.70 2.21
C SER A 79 1.47 7.01 1.16
N HIS A 80 1.87 5.77 1.44
CA HIS A 80 2.82 5.06 0.62
C HIS A 80 2.80 3.57 0.94
N VAL A 81 3.43 2.80 0.05
CA VAL A 81 3.75 1.40 0.28
C VAL A 81 5.24 1.19 0.00
N ARG A 82 5.92 0.45 0.87
CA ARG A 82 7.27 -0.05 0.62
C ARG A 82 7.19 -1.52 0.20
N VAL A 83 7.82 -1.85 -0.92
CA VAL A 83 7.95 -3.22 -1.42
C VAL A 83 9.39 -3.61 -1.64
N GLU A 84 9.65 -4.90 -1.54
CA GLU A 84 10.96 -5.49 -1.75
C GLU A 84 11.17 -5.81 -3.22
N VAL A 85 12.36 -5.51 -3.73
CA VAL A 85 12.81 -5.84 -5.10
C VAL A 85 14.25 -6.34 -5.04
N THR A 86 14.69 -7.07 -6.07
CA THR A 86 16.09 -7.54 -6.14
C THR A 86 16.97 -6.65 -7.03
N ASP A 87 16.36 -5.82 -7.87
CA ASP A 87 17.05 -4.92 -8.80
C ASP A 87 16.30 -3.58 -8.92
N LEU A 88 16.93 -2.49 -8.47
CA LEU A 88 16.32 -1.16 -8.48
C LEU A 88 16.22 -0.55 -9.88
N ASP A 89 17.13 -0.86 -10.79
CA ASP A 89 17.12 -0.30 -12.14
C ASP A 89 16.01 -0.95 -12.98
N LEU A 90 15.87 -2.28 -12.86
CA LEU A 90 14.76 -3.01 -13.44
C LEU A 90 13.42 -2.54 -12.84
N ALA A 91 13.35 -2.38 -11.51
CA ALA A 91 12.14 -1.92 -10.84
C ALA A 91 11.76 -0.51 -11.31
N ARG A 92 12.71 0.44 -11.33
CA ARG A 92 12.51 1.80 -11.85
C ARG A 92 11.92 1.76 -13.26
N SER A 93 12.56 1.02 -14.16
CA SER A 93 12.11 0.91 -15.55
C SER A 93 10.72 0.28 -15.64
N TRP A 94 10.44 -0.78 -14.89
CA TRP A 94 9.17 -1.49 -14.99
C TRP A 94 8.02 -0.67 -14.41
N TYR A 95 8.13 -0.17 -13.19
CA TYR A 95 7.09 0.68 -12.57
C TYR A 95 6.85 1.96 -13.38
N GLY A 96 7.91 2.59 -13.90
CA GLY A 96 7.80 3.76 -14.77
C GLY A 96 7.10 3.46 -16.09
N LYS A 97 7.50 2.40 -16.81
CA LYS A 97 6.90 2.04 -18.10
C LYS A 97 5.51 1.43 -17.98
N THR A 98 5.17 0.79 -16.86
CA THR A 98 3.88 0.12 -16.65
C THR A 98 2.85 1.08 -16.07
N PHE A 99 3.20 1.88 -15.07
CA PHE A 99 2.24 2.75 -14.37
C PHE A 99 2.46 4.25 -14.60
N GLY A 100 3.51 4.64 -15.34
CA GLY A 100 3.87 6.05 -15.51
C GLY A 100 4.39 6.68 -14.22
N MET A 101 4.90 5.87 -13.28
CA MET A 101 5.50 6.37 -12.05
C MET A 101 6.83 7.09 -12.35
N VAL A 102 7.12 8.12 -11.59
CA VAL A 102 8.35 8.92 -11.71
C VAL A 102 9.04 8.99 -10.36
N GLU A 103 10.34 9.28 -10.36
CA GLU A 103 11.06 9.51 -9.11
C GLU A 103 10.50 10.72 -8.37
N ALA A 104 10.41 10.59 -7.05
CA ALA A 104 10.03 11.66 -6.14
C ALA A 104 11.22 12.08 -5.28
N ASP A 105 10.99 13.03 -4.38
CA ASP A 105 11.89 13.25 -3.26
C ASP A 105 12.07 11.95 -2.47
N GLN A 106 13.32 11.61 -2.17
CA GLN A 106 13.66 10.32 -1.59
C GLN A 106 13.32 10.26 -0.11
N VAL A 107 12.64 9.19 0.31
CA VAL A 107 12.58 8.78 1.72
C VAL A 107 13.92 8.10 2.05
N PRO A 108 14.71 8.64 2.98
CA PRO A 108 16.04 8.10 3.29
C PRO A 108 15.99 6.68 3.84
N ALA A 109 16.70 5.80 3.15
CA ALA A 109 17.08 4.47 3.59
C ALA A 109 18.20 3.99 2.67
N GLU A 110 18.97 2.99 3.10
CA GLU A 110 19.93 2.33 2.21
C GLU A 110 19.22 1.64 1.04
N ASP A 111 19.90 1.46 -0.09
CA ASP A 111 19.45 0.71 -1.25
C ASP A 111 17.94 0.80 -1.56
N GLN A 112 17.43 2.01 -1.67
CA GLN A 112 16.01 2.29 -1.84
C GLN A 112 15.77 3.34 -2.92
N LEU A 113 14.63 3.23 -3.59
CA LEU A 113 14.14 4.21 -4.56
C LEU A 113 12.71 4.60 -4.25
N THR A 114 12.45 5.91 -4.17
CA THR A 114 11.10 6.46 -3.98
C THR A 114 10.53 6.91 -5.31
N LEU A 115 9.42 6.29 -5.70
CA LEU A 115 8.59 6.68 -6.84
C LEU A 115 7.29 7.32 -6.37
N THR A 116 6.66 8.09 -7.24
CA THR A 116 5.33 8.68 -7.01
C THR A 116 4.44 8.49 -8.23
N VAL A 117 3.13 8.43 -7.95
CA VAL A 117 2.10 8.65 -8.97
C VAL A 117 1.83 10.16 -9.03
N PRO A 118 2.17 10.86 -10.13
CA PRO A 118 2.19 12.34 -10.15
C PRO A 118 0.91 13.01 -9.67
N LYS A 119 -0.26 12.42 -9.92
CA LYS A 119 -1.55 13.00 -9.54
C LYS A 119 -1.98 12.74 -8.09
N SER A 120 -1.58 11.62 -7.48
CA SER A 120 -2.04 11.27 -6.12
C SER A 120 -1.04 11.67 -5.03
N GLN A 121 0.22 11.93 -5.40
CA GLN A 121 1.32 12.15 -4.47
C GLN A 121 1.51 11.01 -3.45
N GLN A 122 0.89 9.84 -3.68
CA GLN A 122 1.19 8.63 -2.93
C GLN A 122 2.50 8.06 -3.44
N LEU A 123 3.32 7.56 -2.52
CA LEU A 123 4.63 7.04 -2.87
C LEU A 123 4.60 5.51 -3.01
N VAL A 124 5.42 5.01 -3.91
CA VAL A 124 5.83 3.61 -3.96
C VAL A 124 7.32 3.59 -3.68
N ILE A 125 7.69 2.96 -2.58
CA ILE A 125 9.06 2.87 -2.13
C ILE A 125 9.58 1.47 -2.47
N LEU A 126 10.63 1.39 -3.27
CA LEU A 126 11.24 0.15 -3.72
C LEU A 126 12.51 -0.08 -2.90
N ARG A 127 12.53 -1.08 -2.01
CA ARG A 127 13.69 -1.45 -1.21
C ARG A 127 14.40 -2.63 -1.85
N LYS A 128 15.68 -2.48 -2.15
CA LYS A 128 16.50 -3.59 -2.62
C LYS A 128 16.77 -4.56 -1.45
N VAL A 129 16.59 -5.84 -1.74
CA VAL A 129 16.94 -6.97 -0.88
C VAL A 129 17.60 -8.06 -1.71
N ALA A 130 18.33 -8.97 -1.06
CA ALA A 130 18.91 -10.12 -1.76
C ALA A 130 17.83 -11.09 -2.25
N GLN A 131 16.75 -11.25 -1.48
CA GLN A 131 15.60 -12.10 -1.79
C GLN A 131 14.34 -11.45 -1.23
N VAL A 132 13.28 -11.39 -2.04
CA VAL A 132 11.96 -10.93 -1.60
C VAL A 132 11.38 -11.93 -0.60
N ALA A 133 10.82 -11.43 0.50
CA ALA A 133 10.22 -12.27 1.52
C ALA A 133 9.09 -13.12 0.93
N GLU A 134 9.06 -14.41 1.29
CA GLU A 134 8.07 -15.38 0.76
C GLU A 134 6.63 -14.89 0.92
N ARG A 135 6.33 -14.26 2.08
CA ARG A 135 5.01 -13.70 2.37
C ARG A 135 4.55 -12.65 1.34
N SER A 136 5.47 -11.90 0.73
CA SER A 136 5.16 -10.89 -0.29
C SER A 136 4.81 -11.49 -1.65
N MET A 137 5.18 -12.76 -1.88
CA MET A 137 5.01 -13.46 -3.15
C MET A 137 3.84 -14.47 -3.13
N GLN A 138 3.14 -14.62 -2.01
CA GLN A 138 2.09 -15.61 -1.85
C GLN A 138 0.92 -15.37 -2.82
N CYS A 139 0.65 -16.36 -3.64
CA CYS A 139 -0.46 -16.37 -4.59
C CYS A 139 -1.82 -16.48 -3.84
N PHE A 140 -2.84 -15.78 -4.34
CA PHE A 140 -4.22 -15.71 -3.80
C PHE A 140 -4.42 -15.15 -2.38
N LYS A 141 -3.49 -15.39 -1.45
CA LYS A 141 -3.59 -15.01 -0.03
C LYS A 141 -2.54 -13.98 0.41
N GLY A 142 -1.55 -13.71 -0.44
CA GLY A 142 -0.52 -12.73 -0.15
C GLY A 142 -1.02 -11.28 -0.23
N PRO A 143 -0.28 -10.35 0.39
CA PRO A 143 -0.57 -8.94 0.28
C PRO A 143 -0.47 -8.48 -1.17
N HIS A 144 -1.22 -7.44 -1.51
CA HIS A 144 -1.11 -6.81 -2.82
C HIS A 144 -1.21 -5.29 -2.70
N ILE A 145 -0.65 -4.61 -3.70
CA ILE A 145 -0.89 -3.18 -3.91
C ILE A 145 -2.06 -3.04 -4.88
N ASP A 146 -3.08 -2.26 -4.52
CA ASP A 146 -4.15 -1.88 -5.45
C ASP A 146 -3.82 -0.54 -6.13
N LEU A 147 -3.65 -0.59 -7.44
CA LEU A 147 -3.39 0.56 -8.29
C LEU A 147 -4.59 0.83 -9.19
N ARG A 148 -5.07 2.07 -9.19
CA ARG A 148 -6.22 2.49 -10.00
C ARG A 148 -5.77 3.17 -11.28
N SER A 149 -6.38 2.78 -12.39
CA SER A 149 -6.08 3.26 -13.74
C SER A 149 -7.32 3.79 -14.45
N SER A 150 -7.12 4.56 -15.52
CA SER A 150 -8.24 4.90 -16.41
C SER A 150 -8.62 3.70 -17.29
N GLU A 151 -9.89 3.62 -17.71
CA GLU A 151 -10.37 2.60 -18.65
C GLU A 151 -9.47 2.46 -19.89
N LYS A 152 -8.95 3.58 -20.39
CA LYS A 152 -8.08 3.63 -21.57
C LYS A 152 -6.71 2.99 -21.31
N CYS A 153 -6.14 3.20 -20.14
CA CYS A 153 -4.81 2.69 -19.81
C CYS A 153 -4.83 1.23 -19.37
N TYR A 154 -5.96 0.76 -18.83
CA TYR A 154 -6.11 -0.56 -18.23
C TYR A 154 -5.65 -1.71 -19.15
N PRO A 155 -6.09 -1.83 -20.42
CA PRO A 155 -5.61 -2.91 -21.30
C PRO A 155 -4.11 -2.87 -21.58
N GLU A 156 -3.51 -1.68 -21.70
CA GLU A 156 -2.08 -1.52 -21.96
C GLU A 156 -1.24 -1.91 -20.74
N ILE A 157 -1.70 -1.58 -19.54
CA ILE A 157 -1.09 -2.03 -18.28
C ILE A 157 -1.11 -3.56 -18.22
N LEU A 158 -2.25 -4.19 -18.52
CA LEU A 158 -2.37 -5.65 -18.49
C LEU A 158 -1.39 -6.35 -19.43
N LYS A 159 -1.03 -5.76 -20.58
CA LYS A 159 -0.05 -6.36 -21.50
C LYS A 159 1.35 -6.48 -20.91
N ARG A 160 1.67 -5.75 -19.83
CA ARG A 160 2.99 -5.73 -19.19
C ARG A 160 3.19 -6.77 -18.10
N PHE A 161 2.12 -7.48 -17.73
CA PHE A 161 2.18 -8.56 -16.76
C PHE A 161 2.44 -9.89 -17.46
N ASP A 162 3.57 -10.51 -17.11
CA ASP A 162 3.95 -11.85 -17.60
C ASP A 162 3.08 -12.94 -16.98
N ARG A 163 2.63 -12.72 -15.74
CA ARG A 163 1.68 -13.59 -15.05
C ARG A 163 0.47 -12.78 -14.63
N LYS A 164 -0.71 -13.26 -15.00
CA LYS A 164 -2.00 -12.66 -14.68
C LYS A 164 -2.84 -13.66 -13.91
N GLU A 165 -3.49 -13.15 -12.89
CA GLU A 165 -4.51 -13.86 -12.13
C GLU A 165 -5.83 -13.18 -12.42
N THR A 166 -6.69 -13.89 -13.13
CA THR A 166 -8.12 -13.62 -13.09
C THR A 166 -8.65 -14.34 -11.86
N TYR A 167 -9.25 -13.59 -10.94
CA TYR A 167 -9.71 -14.05 -9.62
C TYR A 167 -10.77 -15.17 -9.69
N TRP A 168 -11.27 -15.44 -10.89
CA TRP A 168 -12.29 -16.43 -11.18
C TRP A 168 -11.65 -17.80 -11.40
N GLY A 169 -11.76 -18.68 -10.40
CA GLY A 169 -11.87 -20.11 -10.68
C GLY A 169 -13.11 -20.40 -11.54
N PRO A 170 -13.40 -21.67 -11.87
CA PRO A 170 -14.56 -22.01 -12.69
C PRO A 170 -15.92 -21.60 -12.07
N GLU A 171 -15.95 -21.26 -10.77
CA GLU A 171 -17.17 -20.99 -10.00
C GLU A 171 -17.10 -19.61 -9.30
N PRO A 172 -17.35 -18.51 -10.04
CA PRO A 172 -17.23 -17.13 -9.55
C PRO A 172 -18.24 -16.75 -8.46
N ASP A 173 -19.36 -17.49 -8.35
CA ASP A 173 -20.46 -17.20 -7.42
C ASP A 173 -20.19 -17.65 -5.97
N LEU A 174 -19.09 -18.37 -5.72
CA LEU A 174 -18.76 -18.93 -4.40
C LEU A 174 -18.06 -17.96 -3.45
N ILE A 175 -17.75 -16.73 -3.88
CA ILE A 175 -17.07 -15.73 -3.03
C ILE A 175 -18.04 -14.58 -2.73
N PRO A 176 -18.80 -14.66 -1.61
CA PRO A 176 -19.94 -13.78 -1.35
C PRO A 176 -19.59 -12.30 -1.06
N TRP A 177 -18.30 -11.95 -1.01
CA TRP A 177 -17.82 -10.60 -0.65
C TRP A 177 -17.24 -9.82 -1.85
N HIS A 178 -17.24 -10.40 -3.05
CA HIS A 178 -16.74 -9.77 -4.26
C HIS A 178 -17.81 -9.78 -5.34
N GLU A 179 -18.27 -8.59 -5.77
CA GLU A 179 -19.03 -8.49 -7.01
C GLU A 179 -18.12 -8.82 -8.20
N PRO A 180 -18.62 -9.51 -9.25
CA PRO A 180 -17.87 -9.77 -10.46
C PRO A 180 -17.51 -8.49 -11.20
N ASP A 181 -16.39 -7.89 -10.80
CA ASP A 181 -15.86 -6.69 -11.44
C ASP A 181 -14.89 -7.09 -12.55
N SER A 182 -15.38 -7.12 -13.79
CA SER A 182 -14.56 -7.27 -15.00
C SER A 182 -13.47 -6.19 -15.13
N ASN A 183 -13.51 -5.18 -14.27
CA ASN A 183 -12.61 -4.03 -14.29
C ASN A 183 -11.46 -4.14 -13.29
N THR A 184 -11.27 -5.32 -12.67
CA THR A 184 -10.16 -5.58 -11.77
C THR A 184 -9.42 -6.87 -12.17
N ALA A 185 -8.09 -6.82 -12.18
CA ALA A 185 -7.24 -7.98 -12.42
C ALA A 185 -6.04 -7.96 -11.48
N TYR A 186 -5.45 -9.13 -11.27
CA TYR A 186 -4.21 -9.27 -10.52
C TYR A 186 -3.07 -9.65 -11.46
N GLY A 187 -1.88 -9.15 -11.16
CA GLY A 187 -0.66 -9.49 -11.86
C GLY A 187 0.54 -9.43 -10.92
N TYR A 188 1.70 -9.78 -11.45
CA TYR A 188 2.96 -9.82 -10.70
C TYR A 188 3.98 -8.89 -11.34
N ASP A 189 4.67 -8.13 -10.50
CA ASP A 189 5.88 -7.44 -10.96
C ASP A 189 7.01 -8.47 -11.26
N PRO A 190 8.13 -8.04 -11.83
CA PRO A 190 9.27 -8.92 -12.12
C PRO A 190 9.88 -9.62 -10.89
N PHE A 191 9.55 -9.18 -9.69
CA PHE A 191 10.08 -9.67 -8.42
C PHE A 191 9.11 -10.59 -7.69
N GLY A 192 7.91 -10.81 -8.25
CA GLY A 192 6.89 -11.66 -7.65
C GLY A 192 5.97 -10.93 -6.66
N ASN A 193 6.05 -9.61 -6.53
CA ASN A 193 5.07 -8.85 -5.74
C ASN A 193 3.72 -8.84 -6.45
N ARG A 194 2.66 -9.12 -5.70
CA ARG A 194 1.29 -9.14 -6.22
C ARG A 194 0.73 -7.73 -6.34
N ILE A 195 0.17 -7.41 -7.50
CA ILE A 195 -0.43 -6.12 -7.81
C ILE A 195 -1.85 -6.34 -8.30
N GLN A 196 -2.80 -5.68 -7.66
CA GLN A 196 -4.14 -5.51 -8.17
C GLN A 196 -4.20 -4.24 -9.02
N ILE A 197 -4.85 -4.33 -10.17
CA ILE A 197 -5.09 -3.21 -11.05
C ILE A 197 -6.59 -3.12 -11.22
N GLY A 198 -7.16 -1.98 -10.84
CA GLY A 198 -8.57 -1.67 -11.05
C GLY A 198 -8.75 -0.49 -11.97
N ILE A 199 -9.90 -0.42 -12.64
CA ILE A 199 -10.35 0.82 -13.26
C ILE A 199 -10.89 1.76 -12.17
N ILE A 200 -10.60 3.06 -12.28
CA ILE A 200 -11.23 4.09 -11.45
C ILE A 200 -12.73 4.05 -11.73
N ALA A 201 -13.52 3.58 -10.75
CA ALA A 201 -14.97 3.51 -10.89
C ALA A 201 -15.55 4.91 -11.19
N LYS A 202 -16.31 5.03 -12.28
CA LYS A 202 -17.10 6.25 -12.58
C LYS A 202 -18.40 6.31 -11.76
N ARG A 203 -18.73 5.26 -11.01
CA ARG A 203 -19.94 5.20 -10.18
C ARG A 203 -19.66 5.86 -8.83
N PRO A 204 -20.63 6.56 -8.23
CA PRO A 204 -20.60 6.79 -6.79
C PRO A 204 -20.43 5.43 -6.13
N MET A 205 -19.39 5.26 -5.31
CA MET A 205 -19.36 4.14 -4.37
C MET A 205 -20.48 4.40 -3.37
N HIS A 206 -21.67 3.89 -3.64
CA HIS A 206 -22.61 3.63 -2.56
C HIS A 206 -21.94 2.55 -1.73
N PHE A 207 -21.34 2.95 -0.60
CA PHE A 207 -21.09 2.02 0.48
C PHE A 207 -22.47 1.50 0.91
N GLY A 208 -22.97 0.46 0.22
CA GLY A 208 -24.11 -0.30 0.68
C GLY A 208 -23.82 -0.70 2.12
N GLU A 209 -24.82 -0.57 3.00
CA GLU A 209 -24.72 -0.78 4.44
C GLU A 209 -23.81 -1.98 4.80
N VAL A 210 -22.52 -1.73 5.04
CA VAL A 210 -21.55 -2.76 5.45
C VAL A 210 -21.82 -3.25 6.89
N SER A 211 -22.91 -2.77 7.51
CA SER A 211 -23.30 -3.02 8.89
C SER A 211 -23.96 -4.38 9.13
N ARG A 212 -24.41 -5.13 8.12
CA ARG A 212 -25.26 -6.31 8.37
C ARG A 212 -24.55 -7.58 8.84
N PHE A 213 -23.22 -7.59 8.91
CA PHE A 213 -22.45 -8.77 9.34
C PHE A 213 -21.71 -8.59 10.67
N ALA A 214 -21.64 -7.37 11.22
CA ALA A 214 -21.08 -7.13 12.54
C ALA A 214 -22.07 -7.50 13.68
N ASP A 215 -23.37 -7.48 13.41
CA ASP A 215 -24.40 -7.67 14.45
C ASP A 215 -24.76 -9.14 14.75
N ARG A 216 -24.18 -10.12 14.05
CA ARG A 216 -24.47 -11.55 14.27
C ARG A 216 -23.46 -12.30 15.12
N ALA A 217 -22.51 -11.60 15.74
CA ALA A 217 -21.56 -12.23 16.67
C ALA A 217 -22.04 -12.24 18.14
N ASN A 218 -23.22 -11.67 18.45
CA ASN A 218 -23.77 -11.63 19.81
C ASN A 218 -25.27 -12.02 19.86
N SER A 219 -25.62 -13.15 19.25
CA SER A 219 -26.92 -13.82 19.49
C SER A 219 -26.72 -15.25 19.93
#